data_AF-I6MAN5-F1
#
_entry.id   AF-I6MAN5-F1
#
_cell.length_a   1.000
_cell.length_b   1.000
_cell.length_c   1.000
_cell.angle_alpha   90.00
_cell.angle_beta   90.00
_cell.angle_gamma   90.00
#
_symmetry.space_group_name_H-M   'P 1'
#
loop_
_entity.id
_entity.type
_entity.pdbx_description
1 polymer ?
#
loop_
_entity_poly.entity_id
_entity_poly.type
_entity_poly.pdbx_seq_one_letter_code
_entity_poly.pdbx_strand_id
1 'polypeptide(L)'
;ASIVASHFAPEWVLNIKETGQVWLVDYSSPSNPGIKMIEAERFLHDGGWDSTKRYFLVAANARNKIAVIDAKEKTLAALVDTGGIKPHPGRGANWVDPEFGPVWASGHIGDSVVSVIGTDPVNHPDSAWKVVRKIKSLSSGNLFIKTHPNSKWVWL
;
A
#
# COMPACT_ATOMS: atom_id res chain seq x y z
N ALA A 1 -4.32 -11.96 0.82
CA ALA A 1 -3.12 -12.10 -0.05
C ALA A 1 -3.43 -11.38 -1.34
N SER A 2 -2.50 -10.60 -1.90
CA SER A 2 -2.71 -9.86 -3.14
C SER A 2 -1.69 -10.25 -4.19
N ILE A 3 -2.16 -10.20 -5.44
CA ILE A 3 -1.37 -10.26 -6.66
C ILE A 3 -1.74 -9.03 -7.50
N VAL A 4 -0.74 -8.26 -7.95
CA VAL A 4 -0.93 -7.11 -8.85
C VAL A 4 0.11 -7.14 -9.97
N ALA A 5 -0.19 -6.51 -11.10
CA ALA A 5 0.78 -6.39 -12.20
C ALA A 5 1.59 -5.12 -12.06
N SER A 6 2.91 -5.19 -12.28
CA SER A 6 3.78 -4.02 -12.38
C SER A 6 3.43 -3.20 -13.63
N HIS A 7 3.63 -1.88 -13.54
CA HIS A 7 3.51 -0.95 -14.66
C HIS A 7 4.88 -0.56 -15.27
N PHE A 8 5.98 -1.11 -14.75
CA PHE A 8 7.36 -0.73 -15.11
C PHE A 8 8.15 -1.85 -15.76
N ALA A 9 7.72 -3.10 -15.58
CA ALA A 9 8.38 -4.30 -16.09
C ALA A 9 7.33 -5.39 -16.31
N PRO A 10 7.62 -6.44 -17.12
CA PRO A 10 6.75 -7.58 -17.28
C PRO A 10 6.77 -8.47 -16.02
N GLU A 11 6.29 -7.94 -14.90
CA GLU A 11 6.37 -8.58 -13.58
C GLU A 11 5.01 -8.64 -12.88
N TRP A 12 4.74 -9.79 -12.26
CA TRP A 12 3.72 -9.90 -11.21
C TRP A 12 4.34 -9.56 -9.84
N VAL A 13 3.59 -8.84 -9.00
CA VAL A 13 3.94 -8.53 -7.61
C VAL A 13 3.05 -9.37 -6.70
N LEU A 14 3.65 -10.33 -5.98
CA LEU A 14 2.96 -11.31 -5.15
C LEU A 14 3.32 -11.13 -3.67
N ASN A 15 2.32 -11.18 -2.80
CA ASN A 15 2.56 -11.24 -1.35
C ASN A 15 2.64 -12.68 -0.86
N ILE A 16 3.71 -12.99 -0.14
CA ILE A 16 3.88 -14.24 0.58
C ILE A 16 3.72 -13.96 2.07
N LYS A 17 2.58 -14.38 2.63
CA LYS A 17 2.06 -13.89 3.92
C LYS A 17 2.97 -14.25 5.10
N GLU A 18 3.21 -15.53 5.35
CA GLU A 18 3.83 -16.00 6.59
C GLU A 18 5.31 -15.64 6.68
N THR A 19 6.01 -15.69 5.54
CA THR A 19 7.42 -15.31 5.40
C THR A 19 7.63 -13.79 5.32
N GLY A 20 6.58 -13.02 5.00
CA GLY A 20 6.65 -11.57 4.94
C GLY A 20 7.45 -11.05 3.74
N GLN A 21 7.33 -11.73 2.60
CA GLN A 21 8.07 -11.38 1.39
C GLN A 21 7.13 -10.88 0.30
N VAL A 22 7.60 -9.92 -0.48
CA VAL A 22 7.00 -9.53 -1.75
C VAL A 22 7.86 -10.07 -2.88
N TRP A 23 7.28 -10.87 -3.77
CA TRP A 23 7.97 -11.46 -4.89
C TRP A 23 7.63 -10.70 -6.17
N LEU A 24 8.66 -10.33 -6.93
CA LEU A 24 8.54 -9.82 -8.29
C LEU A 24 8.86 -10.97 -9.25
N VAL A 25 7.84 -11.47 -9.94
CA VAL A 25 7.93 -12.62 -10.83
C VAL A 25 7.89 -12.13 -12.27
N ASP A 26 9.04 -12.16 -12.95
CA ASP A 26 9.21 -11.78 -14.34
C ASP A 26 8.61 -12.83 -15.27
N TYR A 27 7.61 -12.42 -16.05
CA TYR A 27 6.87 -13.28 -16.98
C TYR A 27 7.32 -13.12 -18.44
N SER A 28 8.43 -12.44 -18.73
CA SER A 28 9.00 -12.35 -20.09
C SER A 28 9.37 -13.72 -20.66
N SER A 29 9.72 -14.69 -19.80
CA SER A 29 9.93 -16.10 -20.15
C SER A 29 9.12 -17.00 -19.22
N PRO A 30 7.83 -17.26 -19.51
CA PRO A 30 6.91 -17.96 -18.59
C PRO A 30 7.34 -19.39 -18.22
N SER A 31 8.14 -20.06 -19.06
CA SER A 31 8.69 -21.39 -18.78
C SER A 31 9.92 -21.38 -17.87
N ASN A 32 10.52 -20.21 -17.64
CA ASN A 32 11.70 -20.04 -16.77
C ASN A 32 11.68 -18.63 -16.13
N PRO A 33 10.70 -18.34 -15.25
CA PRO A 33 10.51 -17.00 -14.71
C PRO A 33 11.63 -16.63 -13.74
N GLY A 34 12.12 -15.39 -13.88
CA GLY A 34 12.98 -14.79 -12.86
C GLY A 34 12.16 -14.36 -11.65
N ILE A 35 12.65 -14.62 -10.44
CA ILE A 35 11.97 -14.21 -9.20
C ILE A 35 12.92 -13.38 -8.35
N LYS A 36 12.55 -12.13 -8.07
CA LYS A 36 13.21 -11.32 -7.04
C LYS A 36 12.35 -11.33 -5.77
N MET A 37 12.94 -11.76 -4.66
CA MET A 37 12.28 -11.77 -3.35
C MET A 37 12.72 -10.54 -2.56
N ILE A 38 11.75 -9.76 -2.10
CA ILE A 38 11.97 -8.57 -1.28
C ILE A 38 11.44 -8.87 0.12
N GLU A 39 12.31 -8.77 1.13
CA GLU A 39 11.89 -8.84 2.51
C GLU A 39 11.08 -7.58 2.86
N ALA A 40 9.93 -7.77 3.50
CA ALA A 40 9.04 -6.68 3.91
C ALA A 40 8.67 -6.83 5.38
N GLU A 41 7.51 -7.40 5.69
CA GLU A 41 7.05 -7.65 7.04
C GLU A 41 6.08 -8.84 7.04
N ARG A 42 6.06 -9.62 8.11
CA ARG A 42 5.20 -10.80 8.22
C ARG A 42 3.73 -10.43 8.22
N PHE A 43 2.93 -11.38 7.76
CA PHE A 43 1.47 -11.30 7.67
C PHE A 43 0.95 -10.35 6.59
N LEU A 44 1.70 -10.18 5.50
CA LEU A 44 1.22 -9.47 4.31
C LEU A 44 -0.17 -9.96 3.89
N HIS A 45 -1.04 -9.03 3.51
CA HIS A 45 -2.42 -9.33 3.18
C HIS A 45 -2.81 -8.72 1.84
N ASP A 46 -3.44 -7.56 1.85
CA ASP A 46 -3.95 -6.82 0.72
C ASP A 46 -3.25 -5.46 0.58
N GLY A 47 -3.34 -4.87 -0.59
CA GLY A 47 -2.60 -3.68 -0.95
C GLY A 47 -2.94 -3.19 -2.34
N GLY A 48 -2.42 -2.02 -2.69
CA GLY A 48 -2.62 -1.43 -4.00
C GLY A 48 -1.56 -0.41 -4.35
N TRP A 49 -1.64 0.03 -5.59
CA TRP A 49 -0.75 1.02 -6.15
C TRP A 49 -1.05 2.42 -5.59
N ASP A 50 0.01 3.21 -5.39
CA ASP A 50 -0.10 4.65 -5.28
C ASP A 50 -0.66 5.27 -6.57
N SER A 51 -0.98 6.56 -6.53
CA SER A 51 -1.55 7.27 -7.70
C SER A 51 -0.68 7.21 -8.96
N THR A 52 0.65 7.11 -8.82
CA THR A 52 1.60 7.03 -9.94
C THR A 52 1.81 5.62 -10.47
N LYS A 53 1.27 4.61 -9.76
CA LYS A 53 1.42 3.18 -10.03
C LYS A 53 2.84 2.65 -9.89
N ARG A 54 3.72 3.36 -9.19
CA ARG A 54 5.12 2.97 -8.94
C ARG A 54 5.29 2.23 -7.63
N TYR A 55 4.63 2.71 -6.59
CA TYR A 55 4.79 2.19 -5.25
C TYR A 55 3.61 1.29 -4.91
N PHE A 56 3.91 0.05 -4.56
CA PHE A 56 2.92 -0.89 -4.07
C PHE A 56 2.85 -0.82 -2.55
N LEU A 57 1.73 -0.32 -2.03
CA LEU A 57 1.47 -0.21 -0.61
C LEU A 57 0.65 -1.42 -0.15
N VAL A 58 1.20 -2.20 0.77
CA VAL A 58 0.62 -3.46 1.23
C VAL A 58 0.56 -3.55 2.74
N ALA A 59 -0.58 -3.99 3.27
CA ALA A 59 -0.78 -4.19 4.69
C ALA A 59 -0.10 -5.47 5.20
N ALA A 60 0.82 -5.31 6.14
CA ALA A 60 1.23 -6.34 7.09
C ALA A 60 0.26 -6.29 8.29
N ASN A 61 -0.96 -6.77 8.05
CA ASN A 61 -2.10 -6.40 8.89
C ASN A 61 -1.94 -6.77 10.37
N ALA A 62 -1.47 -7.98 10.70
CA ALA A 62 -1.26 -8.41 12.08
C ALA A 62 -0.09 -7.70 12.78
N ARG A 63 0.66 -6.86 12.06
CA ARG A 63 1.76 -6.03 12.57
C ARG A 63 1.43 -4.54 12.59
N ASN A 64 0.22 -4.14 12.20
CA ASN A 64 -0.21 -2.75 12.14
C ASN A 64 0.67 -1.86 11.23
N LYS A 65 1.25 -2.45 10.18
CA LYS A 65 2.17 -1.75 9.26
C LYS A 65 1.70 -1.82 7.81
N ILE A 66 2.11 -0.82 7.04
CA ILE A 66 2.10 -0.83 5.58
C ILE A 66 3.53 -0.92 5.08
N ALA A 67 3.85 -1.96 4.32
CA ALA A 67 5.09 -2.02 3.57
C ALA A 67 4.91 -1.32 2.22
N VAL A 68 5.93 -0.58 1.79
CA VAL A 68 5.95 0.16 0.54
C VAL A 68 7.03 -0.42 -0.35
N ILE A 69 6.66 -0.99 -1.48
CA ILE A 69 7.60 -1.57 -2.45
C ILE A 69 7.73 -0.62 -3.64
N ASP A 70 8.96 -0.20 -3.94
CA ASP A 70 9.26 0.52 -5.19
C ASP A 70 9.36 -0.51 -6.31
N ALA A 71 8.36 -0.58 -7.20
CA ALA A 71 8.36 -1.54 -8.29
C ALA A 71 9.37 -1.20 -9.40
N LYS A 72 9.83 0.06 -9.47
CA LYS A 72 10.83 0.49 -10.44
C LYS A 72 12.23 0.09 -10.00
N GLU A 73 12.58 0.41 -8.76
CA GLU A 73 13.90 0.07 -8.17
C GLU A 73 13.94 -1.36 -7.61
N LYS A 74 12.78 -1.99 -7.48
CA LYS A 74 12.59 -3.34 -6.99
C LYS A 74 13.12 -3.52 -5.56
N THR A 75 12.77 -2.60 -4.66
CA THR A 75 13.24 -2.55 -3.27
C THR A 75 12.10 -2.23 -2.29
N LEU A 76 12.31 -2.54 -1.02
CA LEU A 76 11.48 -2.02 0.07
C LEU A 76 11.83 -0.54 0.29
N ALA A 77 10.89 0.36 0.03
CA ALA A 77 11.08 1.80 0.23
C ALA A 77 10.84 2.21 1.69
N ALA A 78 9.84 1.61 2.36
CA ALA A 78 9.50 1.93 3.74
C ALA A 78 8.65 0.86 4.43
N LEU A 79 8.69 0.85 5.76
CA LEU A 79 7.72 0.19 6.65
C LEU A 79 7.04 1.26 7.51
N VAL A 80 5.78 1.54 7.22
CA VAL A 80 5.01 2.62 7.85
C VAL A 80 4.11 2.05 8.94
N ASP A 81 4.26 2.52 10.18
CA ASP A 81 3.30 2.22 11.25
C ASP A 81 2.02 3.03 11.03
N THR A 82 0.87 2.36 10.95
CA THR A 82 -0.40 3.07 10.73
C THR A 82 -0.89 3.75 12.00
N GLY A 83 -0.46 3.26 13.16
CA GLY A 83 -1.00 3.63 14.46
C GLY A 83 -2.52 3.42 14.58
N GLY A 84 -3.05 2.48 13.80
CA GLY A 84 -4.35 1.83 14.00
C GLY A 84 -4.17 0.31 14.15
N ILE A 85 -5.26 -0.44 14.28
CA ILE A 85 -5.20 -1.89 14.56
C ILE A 85 -5.68 -2.68 13.34
N LYS A 86 -4.81 -3.52 12.78
CA LYS A 86 -5.08 -4.37 11.61
C LYS A 86 -5.55 -3.55 10.39
N PRO A 87 -4.65 -2.81 9.73
CA PRO A 87 -4.98 -2.13 8.48
C PRO A 87 -5.52 -3.14 7.46
N HIS A 88 -6.61 -2.77 6.80
CA HIS A 88 -7.26 -3.59 5.78
C HIS A 88 -7.75 -2.69 4.63
N PRO A 89 -6.87 -2.31 3.70
CA PRO A 89 -7.17 -1.31 2.69
C PRO A 89 -8.03 -1.81 1.53
N GLY A 90 -8.12 -3.12 1.29
CA GLY A 90 -8.38 -3.64 -0.04
C GLY A 90 -7.24 -3.22 -0.98
N ARG A 91 -7.55 -2.34 -1.95
CA ARG A 91 -6.52 -1.66 -2.78
C ARG A 91 -6.14 -0.27 -2.26
N GLY A 92 -6.84 0.19 -1.22
CA GLY A 92 -6.76 1.54 -0.69
C GLY A 92 -7.41 2.60 -1.59
N ALA A 93 -7.24 3.84 -1.18
CA ALA A 93 -7.78 5.01 -1.87
C ALA A 93 -6.68 6.06 -2.04
N ASN A 94 -6.54 6.58 -3.27
CA ASN A 94 -5.57 7.62 -3.62
C ASN A 94 -6.29 8.95 -3.89
N TRP A 95 -5.77 10.06 -3.37
CA TRP A 95 -6.19 11.42 -3.74
C TRP A 95 -5.05 12.42 -3.52
N VAL A 96 -5.26 13.68 -3.87
CA VAL A 96 -4.36 14.79 -3.54
C VAL A 96 -4.90 15.49 -2.30
N ASP A 97 -4.21 15.33 -1.17
CA ASP A 97 -4.50 16.09 0.05
C ASP A 97 -4.07 17.56 -0.18
N PRO A 98 -4.92 18.55 0.18
CA PRO A 98 -4.61 19.96 -0.04
C PRO A 98 -3.33 20.47 0.65
N GLU A 99 -2.90 19.80 1.72
CA GLU A 99 -1.75 20.19 2.55
C GLU A 99 -0.54 19.30 2.26
N PHE A 100 -0.75 18.00 2.11
CA PHE A 100 0.33 17.01 2.03
C PHE A 100 0.60 16.45 0.63
N GLY A 101 -0.14 16.91 -0.39
CA GLY A 101 0.01 16.44 -1.76
C GLY A 101 -0.54 15.02 -1.96
N PRO A 102 0.01 14.22 -2.90
CA PRO A 102 -0.47 12.87 -3.18
C PRO A 102 -0.41 11.94 -1.96
N VAL A 103 -1.53 11.30 -1.65
CA VAL A 103 -1.67 10.38 -0.52
C VAL A 103 -2.39 9.09 -0.92
N TRP A 104 -2.14 8.04 -0.14
CA TRP A 104 -2.86 6.77 -0.14
C TRP A 104 -3.39 6.47 1.25
N ALA A 105 -4.56 5.85 1.39
CA ALA A 105 -5.14 5.56 2.70
C ALA A 105 -5.68 4.14 2.87
N SER A 106 -5.72 3.73 4.13
CA SER A 106 -6.28 2.47 4.64
C SER A 106 -7.22 2.73 5.81
N GLY A 107 -8.37 2.06 5.82
CA GLY A 107 -9.12 1.83 7.05
C GLY A 107 -8.57 0.64 7.84
N HIS A 108 -9.19 0.37 8.98
CA HIS A 108 -8.72 -0.61 9.96
C HIS A 108 -9.87 -1.49 10.46
N ILE A 109 -9.57 -2.78 10.68
CA ILE A 109 -10.54 -3.74 11.23
C ILE A 109 -10.69 -3.55 12.73
N GLY A 110 -9.57 -3.37 13.44
CA GLY A 110 -9.53 -3.41 14.90
C GLY A 110 -9.93 -2.11 15.60
N ASP A 111 -10.02 -0.99 14.88
CA ASP A 111 -10.35 0.32 15.44
C ASP A 111 -10.98 1.26 14.40
N SER A 112 -11.57 2.35 14.89
CA SER A 112 -12.31 3.32 14.07
C SER A 112 -11.39 4.42 13.53
N VAL A 113 -10.34 4.05 12.80
CA VAL A 113 -9.37 5.01 12.24
C VAL A 113 -9.09 4.74 10.76
N VAL A 114 -8.89 5.82 10.01
CA VAL A 114 -8.33 5.83 8.67
C VAL A 114 -6.96 6.48 8.75
N SER A 115 -5.94 5.78 8.28
CA SER A 115 -4.58 6.31 8.19
C SER A 115 -4.32 6.77 6.76
N VAL A 116 -3.85 8.00 6.63
CA VAL A 116 -3.50 8.64 5.35
C VAL A 116 -1.99 8.78 5.28
N ILE A 117 -1.37 8.22 4.24
CA ILE A 117 0.07 8.10 4.06
C ILE A 117 0.48 8.93 2.83
N GLY A 118 1.51 9.78 2.97
CA GLY A 118 2.08 10.52 1.84
C GLY A 118 2.84 9.59 0.88
N THR A 119 2.65 9.77 -0.43
CA THR A 119 3.21 8.88 -1.47
C THR A 119 4.11 9.56 -2.50
N ASP A 120 4.49 10.83 -2.28
CA ASP A 120 5.32 11.60 -3.23
C ASP A 120 6.69 11.95 -2.65
N PRO A 121 7.69 11.04 -2.74
CA PRO A 121 9.04 11.31 -2.26
C PRO A 121 9.81 12.36 -3.07
N VAL A 122 9.30 12.81 -4.22
CA VAL A 122 10.00 13.76 -5.10
C VAL A 122 9.62 15.19 -4.75
N ASN A 123 8.33 15.52 -4.74
CA ASN A 123 7.88 16.90 -4.49
C ASN A 123 7.42 17.14 -3.05
N HIS A 124 7.12 16.08 -2.29
CA HIS A 124 6.67 16.15 -0.89
C HIS A 124 7.52 15.24 0.03
N PRO A 125 8.86 15.35 0.01
CA PRO A 125 9.75 14.42 0.71
C PRO A 125 9.52 14.39 2.23
N ASP A 126 9.13 15.51 2.84
CA ASP A 126 8.86 15.59 4.27
C ASP A 126 7.63 14.78 4.70
N SER A 127 6.70 14.54 3.78
CA SER A 127 5.46 13.77 4.00
C SER A 127 5.54 12.33 3.51
N ALA A 128 6.48 12.03 2.61
CA ALA A 128 6.58 10.72 1.98
C ALA A 128 6.80 9.60 3.02
N TRP A 129 6.01 8.54 2.90
CA TRP A 129 6.07 7.34 3.73
C TRP A 129 5.81 7.59 5.23
N LYS A 130 5.07 8.66 5.55
CA LYS A 130 4.61 8.95 6.91
C LYS A 130 3.09 8.99 6.94
N VAL A 131 2.51 8.61 8.08
CA VAL A 131 1.09 8.89 8.35
C VAL A 131 0.94 10.39 8.59
N VAL A 132 0.38 11.09 7.61
CA VAL A 132 0.19 12.55 7.64
C VAL A 132 -1.14 12.95 8.26
N ARG A 133 -2.13 12.05 8.24
CA ARG A 133 -3.45 12.30 8.83
C ARG A 133 -4.03 11.01 9.41
N LYS A 134 -4.72 11.14 10.54
CA LYS A 134 -5.62 10.11 11.09
C LYS A 134 -7.02 10.67 11.14
N ILE A 135 -7.96 9.97 10.50
CA ILE A 135 -9.38 10.37 10.44
C ILE A 135 -10.18 9.34 11.23
N LYS A 136 -11.04 9.80 12.14
CA LYS A 136 -11.95 8.91 12.88
C LYS A 136 -13.06 8.43 11.94
N SER A 137 -13.23 7.11 11.82
CA SER A 137 -14.36 6.52 11.10
C SER A 137 -15.59 6.36 12.00
N LEU A 138 -16.75 6.10 11.40
CA LEU A 138 -18.02 5.89 12.14
C LEU A 138 -17.97 4.65 13.02
N SER A 139 -17.31 3.58 12.56
CA SER A 139 -17.15 2.32 13.26
C SER A 139 -15.81 1.67 12.94
N SER A 140 -15.44 0.69 13.75
CA SER A 140 -14.40 -0.30 13.42
C SER A 140 -14.93 -1.31 12.41
N GLY A 141 -14.09 -2.29 12.04
CA GLY A 141 -14.45 -3.33 11.07
C GLY A 141 -14.41 -2.86 9.62
N ASN A 142 -13.67 -1.80 9.31
CA ASN A 142 -13.53 -1.36 7.92
C ASN A 142 -12.75 -2.40 7.11
N LEU A 143 -13.33 -2.80 5.97
CA LEU A 143 -12.73 -3.75 5.04
C LEU A 143 -12.25 -3.08 3.75
N PHE A 144 -12.87 -1.95 3.37
CA PHE A 144 -12.58 -1.27 2.12
C PHE A 144 -12.66 0.25 2.31
N ILE A 145 -11.79 0.95 1.60
CA ILE A 145 -11.86 2.40 1.42
C ILE A 145 -11.81 2.69 -0.08
N LYS A 146 -12.57 3.68 -0.54
CA LYS A 146 -12.64 4.00 -1.97
C LYS A 146 -12.82 5.48 -2.26
N THR A 147 -12.12 5.94 -3.28
CA THR A 147 -12.39 7.21 -3.97
C THR A 147 -12.12 7.05 -5.47
N HIS A 148 -12.25 8.14 -6.23
CA HIS A 148 -11.96 8.21 -7.66
C HIS A 148 -11.45 9.62 -8.00
N PRO A 149 -10.54 9.80 -8.99
CA PRO A 149 -10.04 11.12 -9.37
C PRO A 149 -11.13 12.17 -9.70
N ASN A 150 -12.28 11.72 -10.20
CA ASN A 150 -13.43 12.57 -10.51
C ASN A 150 -14.45 12.68 -9.36
N SER A 151 -14.13 12.16 -8.18
CA SER A 151 -14.99 12.22 -6.98
C SER A 151 -14.37 13.18 -5.97
N LYS A 152 -15.23 13.99 -5.33
CA LYS A 152 -14.84 14.83 -4.17
C LYS A 152 -14.89 14.06 -2.84
N TRP A 153 -15.34 12.80 -2.87
CA TRP A 153 -15.65 12.01 -1.69
C TRP A 153 -14.75 10.79 -1.56
N VAL A 154 -14.42 10.46 -0.31
CA VAL A 154 -13.79 9.20 0.10
C VAL A 154 -14.82 8.41 0.92
N TRP A 155 -15.04 7.16 0.54
CA TRP A 155 -16.02 6.26 1.12
C TRP A 155 -15.33 5.18 1.94
N LEU A 156 -15.90 4.86 3.10
CA LEU A 156 -15.50 3.79 4.00
C LEU A 156 -16.62 2.77 4.15
#